data_AF-A0A975W2V9-F1
#
_entry.id   AF-A0A975W2V9-F1
#
_cell.length_a   1.000
_cell.length_b   1.000
_cell.length_c   1.000
_cell.angle_alpha   90.00
_cell.angle_beta   90.00
_cell.angle_gamma   90.00
#
_symmetry.space_group_name_H-M   'P 1'
#
loop_
_entity.id
_entity.type
_entity.pdbx_description
1 polymer ?
#
loop_
_entity_poly.entity_id
_entity_poly.type
_entity_poly.pdbx_seq_one_letter_code
_entity_poly.pdbx_strand_id
1 'polypeptide(L)'
;MNKQSILALTLALAAALGTAAHADTVPATPSTPHQGAWGLDISTTSYHTRQWARDSLNQDNPGLGIEYHCTANSGFAAGFYKNSYSRESFYATATYIPLHITLPAGFSVAAGGLVGAISGYTRAEAPDRPLMAAALLEIRSEQGYGVNLIGVPNAAQSAGFIGLQLVVPLA
;
A
#
# COMPACT_ATOMS: atom_id res chain seq x y z
N MET A 1 -6.74 26.48 -6.51
CA MET A 1 -7.38 25.15 -6.39
C MET A 1 -8.83 25.32 -6.79
N ASN A 2 -9.25 24.66 -7.86
CA ASN A 2 -10.45 25.03 -8.60
C ASN A 2 -11.63 24.32 -7.92
N LYS A 3 -12.79 24.98 -7.77
CA LYS A 3 -13.95 24.42 -7.04
C LYS A 3 -14.39 23.03 -7.55
N GLN A 4 -14.12 22.72 -8.81
CA GLN A 4 -14.38 21.41 -9.42
C GLN A 4 -13.47 20.28 -8.88
N SER A 5 -12.23 20.60 -8.47
CA SER A 5 -11.30 19.64 -7.88
C SER A 5 -11.67 19.27 -6.43
N ILE A 6 -12.39 20.14 -5.73
CA ILE A 6 -12.88 19.88 -4.37
C ILE A 6 -14.10 18.94 -4.41
N LEU A 7 -14.98 19.09 -5.41
CA LEU A 7 -16.16 18.23 -5.58
C LEU A 7 -15.80 16.76 -5.91
N ALA A 8 -14.74 16.53 -6.68
CA ALA A 8 -14.30 15.17 -7.01
C ALA A 8 -13.71 14.43 -5.79
N LEU A 9 -13.04 15.17 -4.89
CA LEU A 9 -12.42 14.61 -3.69
C LEU A 9 -13.45 14.28 -2.60
N THR A 10 -14.54 15.07 -2.48
CA THR A 10 -15.65 14.76 -1.56
C THR A 10 -16.50 13.58 -2.02
N LEU A 11 -16.65 13.35 -3.34
CA LEU A 11 -17.44 12.23 -3.85
C LEU A 11 -16.73 10.87 -3.66
N ALA A 12 -15.39 10.85 -3.76
CA ALA A 12 -14.59 9.65 -3.48
C ALA A 12 -14.56 9.29 -1.98
N LEU A 13 -14.58 10.29 -1.09
CA LEU A 13 -14.62 10.04 0.35
C LEU A 13 -16.01 9.63 0.84
N ALA A 14 -17.09 10.16 0.24
CA ALA A 14 -18.46 9.77 0.57
C ALA A 14 -18.81 8.35 0.08
N ALA A 15 -18.23 7.91 -1.05
CA ALA A 15 -18.39 6.53 -1.53
C ALA A 15 -17.71 5.48 -0.64
N ALA A 16 -16.71 5.88 0.17
CA ALA A 16 -16.06 4.99 1.14
C ALA A 16 -16.84 4.86 2.47
N LEU A 17 -17.83 5.73 2.73
CA LEU A 17 -18.51 5.85 4.04
C LEU A 17 -20.03 5.66 3.98
N GLY A 18 -20.62 5.42 2.81
CA GLY A 18 -22.08 5.39 2.68
C GLY A 18 -22.59 4.40 1.63
N THR A 19 -22.74 3.14 2.03
CA THR A 19 -23.88 2.28 1.68
C THR A 19 -23.81 0.98 2.49
N ALA A 20 -24.51 0.95 3.63
CA ALA A 20 -25.06 -0.30 4.14
C ALA A 20 -26.19 -0.72 3.18
N ALA A 21 -25.83 -1.37 2.07
CA ALA A 21 -26.76 -1.89 1.09
C ALA A 21 -26.88 -3.41 1.29
N HIS A 22 -28.13 -3.85 1.47
CA HIS A 22 -28.66 -5.21 1.50
C HIS A 22 -27.66 -6.36 1.29
N ALA A 23 -27.48 -7.16 2.34
CA ALA A 23 -26.80 -8.43 2.31
C ALA A 23 -27.61 -9.44 1.48
N ASP A 24 -27.40 -9.44 0.17
CA ASP A 24 -27.44 -10.69 -0.57
C ASP A 24 -26.36 -11.59 0.04
N THR A 25 -26.71 -12.85 0.30
CA THR A 25 -25.82 -13.85 0.89
C THR A 25 -24.74 -14.20 -0.13
N VAL A 26 -23.74 -13.32 -0.26
CA VAL A 26 -22.45 -13.64 -0.85
C VAL A 26 -21.88 -14.76 0.01
N PRO A 27 -21.45 -15.90 -0.58
CA PRO A 27 -20.80 -16.94 0.18
C PRO A 27 -19.68 -16.31 0.99
N ALA A 28 -19.67 -16.57 2.30
CA ALA A 28 -18.67 -16.04 3.21
C ALA A 28 -17.29 -16.28 2.59
N THR A 29 -16.60 -15.19 2.23
CA THR A 29 -15.21 -15.30 1.82
C THR A 29 -14.48 -15.92 3.01
N PRO A 30 -13.71 -17.00 2.82
CA PRO A 30 -12.98 -17.61 3.92
C PRO A 30 -12.20 -16.51 4.64
N SER A 31 -12.37 -16.42 5.96
CA SER A 31 -11.64 -15.47 6.78
C SER A 31 -10.16 -15.68 6.51
N THR A 32 -9.51 -14.69 5.92
CA THR A 32 -8.06 -14.72 5.83
C THR A 32 -7.49 -14.70 7.24
N PRO A 33 -6.46 -15.50 7.53
CA PRO A 33 -5.66 -15.29 8.72
C PRO A 33 -5.29 -13.80 8.74
N HIS A 34 -5.54 -13.11 9.86
CA HIS A 34 -5.17 -11.70 10.13
C HIS A 34 -6.20 -10.62 9.80
N GLN A 35 -7.43 -10.96 9.43
CA GLN A 35 -8.52 -9.98 9.51
C GLN A 35 -8.66 -9.45 10.95
N GLY A 36 -8.76 -8.13 11.11
CA GLY A 36 -8.94 -7.48 12.39
C GLY A 36 -7.67 -7.42 13.26
N ALA A 37 -6.51 -7.77 12.71
CA ALA A 37 -5.23 -7.69 13.41
C ALA A 37 -4.40 -6.49 12.92
N TRP A 38 -3.60 -5.95 13.83
CA TRP A 38 -2.60 -4.92 13.51
C TRP A 38 -1.28 -5.59 13.12
N GLY A 39 -0.58 -5.02 12.15
CA GLY A 39 0.79 -5.34 11.80
C GLY A 39 1.68 -4.13 11.93
N LEU A 40 2.94 -4.34 12.33
CA LEU A 40 4.02 -3.39 12.13
C LEU A 40 4.64 -3.68 10.77
N ASP A 41 4.65 -2.67 9.89
CA ASP A 41 5.42 -2.72 8.67
C ASP A 41 6.78 -2.02 8.87
N ILE A 42 7.84 -2.63 8.34
CA ILE A 42 9.21 -2.12 8.41
C ILE A 42 9.68 -1.97 6.96
N SER A 43 9.74 -0.72 6.49
CA SER A 43 10.27 -0.43 5.15
C SER A 43 11.79 -0.59 5.15
N THR A 44 12.33 -1.23 4.11
CA THR A 44 13.75 -1.64 4.07
C THR A 44 14.47 -1.07 2.86
N THR A 45 14.18 -1.61 1.69
CA THR A 45 14.82 -1.26 0.43
C THR A 45 13.81 -1.16 -0.71
N SER A 46 14.22 -0.50 -1.79
CA SER A 46 13.52 -0.50 -3.07
C SER A 46 14.48 -0.75 -4.22
N TYR A 47 13.89 -1.16 -5.34
CA TYR A 47 14.56 -1.29 -6.61
C TYR A 47 13.83 -0.50 -7.70
N HIS A 48 14.42 0.60 -8.15
CA HIS A 48 13.89 1.38 -9.26
C HIS A 48 13.96 0.59 -10.57
N THR A 49 12.90 0.68 -11.37
CA THR A 49 12.75 -0.09 -12.61
C THR A 49 13.54 0.52 -13.78
N ARG A 50 13.86 1.82 -13.71
CA ARG A 50 14.71 2.53 -14.69
C ARG A 50 16.17 2.58 -14.24
N GLN A 51 17.09 2.36 -15.19
CA GLN A 51 18.54 2.35 -14.92
C GLN A 51 19.03 3.66 -14.29
N TRP A 52 18.74 4.80 -14.92
CA TRP A 52 19.18 6.11 -14.42
C TRP A 52 18.75 6.37 -12.96
N ALA A 53 17.58 5.87 -12.57
CA ALA A 53 17.07 6.04 -11.22
C ALA A 53 17.80 5.15 -10.22
N ARG A 54 18.20 3.94 -10.61
CA ARG A 54 19.07 3.10 -9.78
C ARG A 54 20.45 3.72 -9.56
N ASP A 55 20.93 4.45 -10.56
CA ASP A 55 22.26 5.07 -10.51
C ASP A 55 22.30 6.40 -9.73
N SER A 56 21.15 7.05 -9.54
CA SER A 56 21.09 8.42 -9.00
C SER A 56 20.13 8.62 -7.82
N LEU A 57 19.18 7.71 -7.60
CA LEU A 57 18.21 7.79 -6.51
C LEU A 57 18.53 6.80 -5.42
N ASN A 58 18.09 7.15 -4.21
CA ASN A 58 18.22 6.33 -3.03
C ASN A 58 17.39 5.04 -3.15
N GLN A 59 18.02 3.89 -2.91
CA GLN A 59 17.42 2.56 -2.93
C GLN A 59 17.19 2.01 -1.51
N ASP A 60 17.74 2.68 -0.49
CA ASP A 60 17.54 2.30 0.91
C ASP A 60 16.37 3.12 1.46
N ASN A 61 15.24 2.48 1.76
CA ASN A 61 14.03 3.18 2.19
C ASN A 61 13.61 2.84 3.63
N PRO A 62 14.53 2.92 4.61
CA PRO A 62 14.22 2.57 5.99
C PRO A 62 13.03 3.40 6.50
N GLY A 63 12.13 2.73 7.20
CA GLY A 63 10.90 3.32 7.69
C GLY A 63 10.12 2.36 8.57
N LEU A 64 9.12 2.91 9.24
CA LEU A 64 8.19 2.17 10.09
C LEU A 64 6.77 2.64 9.82
N GLY A 65 5.85 1.69 9.84
CA GLY A 65 4.43 1.93 9.70
C GLY A 65 3.60 0.88 10.40
N ILE A 66 2.30 1.10 10.38
CA ILE A 66 1.31 0.16 10.87
C ILE A 66 0.34 -0.16 9.75
N GLU A 67 -0.08 -1.41 9.67
CA GLU A 67 -1.11 -1.89 8.77
C GLU A 67 -2.24 -2.55 9.55
N TYR A 68 -3.46 -2.49 9.00
CA TYR A 68 -4.64 -3.10 9.57
C TYR A 68 -5.59 -3.60 8.49
N HIS A 69 -6.00 -4.87 8.59
CA HIS A 69 -6.98 -5.48 7.69
C HIS A 69 -8.39 -5.34 8.27
N CYS A 70 -9.19 -4.41 7.75
CA CYS A 70 -10.58 -4.22 8.13
C CYS A 70 -11.46 -5.42 7.73
N THR A 71 -11.22 -5.96 6.54
CA THR A 71 -11.91 -7.12 5.97
C THR A 71 -10.90 -8.10 5.40
N ALA A 72 -11.35 -9.24 4.88
CA ALA A 72 -10.47 -10.18 4.18
C ALA A 72 -9.73 -9.56 2.96
N ASN A 73 -10.30 -8.50 2.35
CA ASN A 73 -9.79 -7.91 1.12
C ASN A 73 -9.40 -6.43 1.25
N SER A 74 -9.68 -5.78 2.38
CA SER A 74 -9.51 -4.34 2.53
C SER A 74 -8.86 -3.97 3.84
N GLY A 75 -7.98 -2.99 3.79
CA GLY A 75 -7.27 -2.49 4.95
C GLY A 75 -6.76 -1.08 4.73
N PHE A 76 -5.91 -0.66 5.65
CA PHE A 76 -5.17 0.59 5.53
C PHE A 76 -3.79 0.43 6.15
N ALA A 77 -2.88 1.30 5.74
CA ALA A 77 -1.55 1.42 6.31
C ALA A 77 -1.15 2.89 6.43
N ALA A 78 -0.35 3.21 7.43
CA ALA A 78 0.21 4.55 7.62
C ALA A 78 1.57 4.47 8.31
N GLY A 79 2.47 5.37 7.96
CA GLY A 79 3.83 5.34 8.49
C GLY A 79 4.71 6.42 7.89
N PHE A 80 6.02 6.22 8.05
CA PHE A 80 7.04 7.07 7.47
C PHE A 80 8.21 6.24 6.95
N TYR A 81 8.92 6.77 5.96
CA TYR A 81 10.13 6.16 5.42
C TYR A 81 11.03 7.19 4.73
N LYS A 82 12.28 6.80 4.44
CA LYS A 82 13.21 7.61 3.64
C LYS A 82 12.99 7.37 2.15
N ASN A 83 12.61 8.41 1.41
CA ASN A 83 12.22 8.28 0.00
C ASN A 83 13.41 8.27 -1.00
N SER A 84 13.11 8.15 -2.30
CA SER A 84 14.09 8.11 -3.40
C SER A 84 15.00 9.35 -3.47
N TYR A 85 14.58 10.48 -2.90
CA TYR A 85 15.34 11.72 -2.80
C TYR A 85 16.01 11.89 -1.43
N SER A 86 16.12 10.80 -0.66
CA SER A 86 16.70 10.77 0.68
C SER A 86 16.00 11.65 1.71
N ARG A 87 14.71 11.97 1.51
CA ARG A 87 13.91 12.77 2.45
C ARG A 87 12.97 11.87 3.25
N GLU A 88 12.70 12.23 4.50
CA GLU A 88 11.64 11.61 5.28
C GLU A 88 10.28 11.95 4.66
N SER A 89 9.48 10.91 4.43
CA SER A 89 8.16 10.96 3.82
C SER A 89 7.17 10.22 4.71
N PHE A 90 5.98 10.79 4.85
CA PHE A 90 4.86 10.18 5.55
C PHE A 90 3.84 9.68 4.54
N TYR A 91 3.23 8.53 4.80
CA TYR A 91 2.18 7.98 3.95
C TYR A 91 0.95 7.57 4.76
N ALA A 92 -0.18 7.57 4.07
CA ALA A 92 -1.42 6.94 4.52
C ALA A 92 -2.14 6.37 3.29
N THR A 93 -2.46 5.09 3.33
CA THR A 93 -2.98 4.33 2.18
C THR A 93 -4.15 3.43 2.59
N ALA A 94 -5.14 3.29 1.71
CA ALA A 94 -6.12 2.21 1.75
C ALA A 94 -5.67 1.10 0.80
N THR A 95 -5.92 -0.15 1.18
CA THR A 95 -5.55 -1.34 0.40
C THR A 95 -6.80 -2.10 -0.06
N TYR A 96 -6.71 -2.70 -1.24
CA TYR A 96 -7.69 -3.66 -1.75
C TYR A 96 -6.96 -4.83 -2.42
N ILE A 97 -7.04 -6.01 -1.81
CA ILE A 97 -6.30 -7.24 -2.16
C ILE A 97 -7.28 -8.40 -2.37
N PRO A 98 -7.99 -8.47 -3.51
CA PRO A 98 -9.04 -9.47 -3.72
C PRO A 98 -8.51 -10.86 -4.11
N LEU A 99 -7.25 -10.97 -4.52
CA LEU A 99 -6.68 -12.22 -4.99
C LEU A 99 -5.98 -12.92 -3.83
N HIS A 100 -6.36 -14.17 -3.53
CA HIS A 100 -5.80 -14.95 -2.42
C HIS A 100 -5.43 -16.35 -2.88
N ILE A 101 -4.24 -16.80 -2.48
CA ILE A 101 -3.76 -18.16 -2.71
C ILE A 101 -3.14 -18.67 -1.41
N THR A 102 -3.60 -19.83 -0.94
CA THR A 102 -2.93 -20.55 0.14
C THR A 102 -1.81 -21.40 -0.44
N LEU A 103 -0.61 -21.25 0.10
CA LEU A 103 0.56 -22.03 -0.25
C LEU A 103 0.74 -23.19 0.75
N PRO A 104 1.47 -24.25 0.35
CA PRO A 104 1.93 -25.26 1.29
C PRO A 104 2.76 -24.66 2.44
N ALA A 105 2.92 -25.41 3.52
CA ALA A 105 3.72 -25.04 4.70
C ALA A 105 3.22 -23.79 5.47
N GLY A 106 1.92 -23.51 5.44
CA GLY A 106 1.31 -22.47 6.29
C GLY A 106 1.57 -21.05 5.82
N PHE A 107 1.74 -20.84 4.51
CA PHE A 107 1.86 -19.51 3.92
C PHE A 107 0.63 -19.14 3.10
N SER A 108 0.35 -17.84 2.99
CA SER A 108 -0.62 -17.27 2.08
C SER A 108 0.03 -16.17 1.24
N VAL A 109 -0.51 -15.99 0.04
CA VAL A 109 -0.19 -14.88 -0.86
C VAL A 109 -1.48 -14.15 -1.18
N ALA A 110 -1.47 -12.83 -0.99
CA ALA A 110 -2.56 -11.96 -1.39
C ALA A 110 -2.07 -10.87 -2.36
N ALA A 111 -2.89 -10.49 -3.33
CA ALA A 111 -2.50 -9.50 -4.33
C ALA A 111 -3.64 -8.55 -4.68
N GLY A 112 -3.27 -7.31 -5.00
CA GLY A 112 -4.17 -6.26 -5.46
C GLY A 112 -3.44 -4.94 -5.56
N GLY A 113 -3.98 -3.90 -4.93
CA GLY A 113 -3.40 -2.57 -4.98
C GLY A 113 -3.69 -1.73 -3.76
N LEU A 114 -3.06 -0.57 -3.74
CA LEU A 114 -3.25 0.46 -2.74
C LEU A 114 -3.38 1.83 -3.38
N VAL A 115 -4.08 2.72 -2.69
CA VAL A 115 -4.23 4.13 -3.04
C VAL A 115 -4.10 4.97 -1.80
N GLY A 116 -3.55 6.18 -1.92
CA GLY A 116 -3.37 7.02 -0.75
C GLY A 116 -2.65 8.32 -1.03
N ALA A 117 -2.05 8.85 0.03
CA ALA A 117 -1.27 10.06 -0.01
C ALA A 117 0.13 9.83 0.55
N ILE A 118 1.11 10.52 -0.05
CA ILE A 118 2.51 10.53 0.36
C ILE A 118 3.09 11.93 0.33
N SER A 119 3.84 12.28 1.38
CA SER A 119 4.53 13.57 1.50
C SER A 119 5.98 13.49 0.97
N GLY A 120 6.69 14.62 0.99
CA GLY A 120 8.13 14.63 0.71
C GLY A 120 8.54 14.54 -0.76
N TYR A 121 7.62 14.79 -1.70
CA TYR A 121 7.88 14.92 -3.14
C TYR A 121 7.49 16.32 -3.67
N THR A 122 8.20 16.81 -4.68
CA THR A 122 7.86 18.00 -5.48
C THR A 122 7.09 17.61 -6.75
N ARG A 123 6.48 18.59 -7.45
CA ARG A 123 5.70 18.28 -8.66
C ARG A 123 6.57 17.81 -9.83
N ALA A 124 7.84 18.19 -9.84
CA ALA A 124 8.79 17.76 -10.85
C ALA A 124 9.17 16.28 -10.67
N GLU A 125 9.15 15.80 -9.43
CA GLU A 125 9.53 14.43 -9.06
C GLU A 125 8.34 13.46 -9.14
N ALA A 126 7.17 13.91 -8.67
CA ALA A 126 5.92 13.16 -8.70
C ALA A 126 4.76 14.12 -9.07
N PRO A 127 4.34 14.15 -10.34
CA PRO A 127 3.31 15.10 -10.81
C PRO A 127 1.98 15.01 -10.05
N ASP A 128 1.56 13.78 -9.70
CA ASP A 128 0.26 13.50 -9.07
C ASP A 128 0.25 13.69 -7.56
N ARG A 129 1.35 14.21 -6.98
CA ARG A 129 1.46 14.39 -5.53
C ARG A 129 0.30 15.24 -4.94
N PRO A 130 -0.13 14.94 -3.70
CA PRO A 130 0.40 13.89 -2.83
C PRO A 130 -0.14 12.50 -3.15
N LEU A 131 -0.96 12.33 -4.19
CA LEU A 131 -1.63 11.07 -4.46
C LEU A 131 -0.65 10.00 -4.93
N MET A 132 -0.90 8.76 -4.50
CA MET A 132 -0.19 7.59 -4.98
C MET A 132 -1.15 6.44 -5.23
N ALA A 133 -0.78 5.60 -6.19
CA ALA A 133 -1.39 4.30 -6.43
C ALA A 133 -0.27 3.30 -6.73
N ALA A 134 -0.39 2.09 -6.21
CA ALA A 134 0.60 1.04 -6.41
C ALA A 134 -0.07 -0.34 -6.44
N ALA A 135 0.60 -1.30 -7.09
CA ALA A 135 0.30 -2.71 -6.89
C ALA A 135 0.82 -3.16 -5.52
N LEU A 136 0.12 -4.10 -4.90
CA LEU A 136 0.48 -4.66 -3.60
C LEU A 136 0.46 -6.18 -3.70
N LEU A 137 1.52 -6.82 -3.23
CA LEU A 137 1.60 -8.25 -2.98
C LEU A 137 2.00 -8.47 -1.53
N GLU A 138 1.23 -9.29 -0.84
CA GLU A 138 1.47 -9.68 0.54
C GLU A 138 1.79 -11.16 0.59
N ILE A 139 2.81 -11.51 1.35
CA ILE A 139 3.12 -12.90 1.69
C ILE A 139 3.10 -12.98 3.21
N ARG A 140 2.32 -13.91 3.76
CA ARG A 140 2.13 -14.05 5.20
C ARG A 140 2.25 -15.51 5.63
N SER A 141 2.80 -15.74 6.81
CA SER A 141 2.71 -17.01 7.55
C SER A 141 1.39 -17.10 8.30
N GLU A 142 1.00 -18.29 8.76
CA GLU A 142 -0.17 -18.47 9.64
C GLU A 142 -0.15 -17.53 10.86
N GLN A 143 1.03 -17.25 11.42
CA GLN A 143 1.19 -16.41 12.61
C GLN A 143 1.17 -14.91 12.31
N GLY A 144 1.17 -14.46 11.05
CA GLY A 144 1.14 -13.02 10.71
C GLY A 144 2.46 -12.41 10.29
N TYR A 145 3.58 -13.11 10.48
CA TYR A 145 4.87 -12.65 9.96
C TYR A 145 4.88 -12.71 8.44
N GLY A 146 5.51 -11.75 7.79
CA GLY A 146 5.54 -11.73 6.34
C GLY A 146 6.31 -10.59 5.71
N VAL A 147 6.01 -10.37 4.44
CA VAL A 147 6.56 -9.27 3.63
C VAL A 147 5.50 -8.64 2.74
N ASN A 148 5.66 -7.35 2.47
CA ASN A 148 4.93 -6.64 1.43
C ASN A 148 5.87 -6.28 0.29
N LEU A 149 5.40 -6.48 -0.94
CA LEU A 149 6.01 -5.93 -2.14
C LEU A 149 5.09 -4.87 -2.73
N ILE A 150 5.58 -3.64 -2.82
CA ILE A 150 4.83 -2.49 -3.34
C ILE A 150 5.39 -2.11 -4.70
N GLY A 151 4.60 -2.27 -5.75
CA GLY A 151 4.97 -1.96 -7.12
C GLY A 151 4.41 -0.63 -7.60
N VAL A 152 5.24 0.42 -7.65
CA VAL A 152 4.88 1.71 -8.25
C VAL A 152 5.26 1.69 -9.73
N PRO A 153 4.33 1.91 -10.66
CA PRO A 153 4.63 1.90 -12.09
C PRO A 153 5.43 3.14 -12.51
N ASN A 154 6.09 3.04 -13.65
CA ASN A 154 6.67 4.22 -14.31
C ASN A 154 5.54 5.12 -14.84
N ALA A 155 5.60 6.42 -14.54
CA ALA A 155 4.65 7.41 -15.04
C ALA A 155 5.40 8.61 -15.65
N ALA A 156 5.23 8.82 -16.95
CA ALA A 156 5.96 9.85 -17.70
C ALA A 156 7.48 9.80 -17.42
N GLN A 157 8.03 10.86 -16.82
CA GLN A 157 9.45 10.93 -16.46
C GLN A 157 9.78 10.33 -15.08
N SER A 158 8.77 10.03 -14.23
CA SER A 158 8.98 9.39 -12.94
C SER A 158 9.47 7.95 -13.09
N ALA A 159 10.38 7.55 -12.21
CA ALA A 159 10.87 6.18 -12.10
C ALA A 159 10.07 5.42 -11.05
N GLY A 160 9.28 4.46 -11.52
CA GLY A 160 8.63 3.47 -10.68
C GLY A 160 9.64 2.54 -10.01
N PHE A 161 9.22 1.88 -8.95
CA PHE A 161 10.07 1.01 -8.14
C PHE A 161 9.27 -0.16 -7.56
N ILE A 162 10.00 -1.18 -7.09
CA ILE A 162 9.48 -2.24 -6.23
C ILE A 162 10.05 -2.01 -4.84
N GLY A 163 9.20 -1.76 -3.84
CA GLY A 163 9.60 -1.60 -2.45
C GLY A 163 9.36 -2.88 -1.66
N LEU A 164 10.24 -3.17 -0.69
CA LEU A 164 10.12 -4.29 0.24
C LEU A 164 9.85 -3.78 1.65
N GLN A 165 8.81 -4.31 2.27
CA GLN A 165 8.56 -4.16 3.71
C GLN A 165 8.55 -5.53 4.39
N LEU A 166 9.05 -5.59 5.62
CA LEU A 166 8.87 -6.73 6.51
C LEU A 166 7.64 -6.46 7.39
N VAL A 167 6.92 -7.52 7.74
CA VAL A 167 5.72 -7.41 8.57
C VAL A 167 5.83 -8.28 9.81
N VAL A 168 5.51 -7.68 10.94
CA VAL A 168 5.43 -8.34 12.25
C VAL A 168 4.04 -8.12 12.84
N PRO A 169 3.32 -9.18 13.24
CA PRO A 169 2.00 -9.05 13.84
C PRO A 169 2.09 -8.37 15.22
N LEU A 170 1.12 -7.50 15.52
CA LEU A 170 0.98 -6.79 16.79
C LEU A 170 -0.22 -7.35 17.57
N ALA A 171 -0.05 -8.57 18.10
CA ALA A 171 -0.99 -9.36 18.92
C ALA A 171 -2.21 -9.96 18.21
#